data_AF-A0A031LU25-F1
#
_entry.id   AF-A0A031LU25-F1
#
_cell.length_a   1.000
_cell.length_b   1.000
_cell.length_c   1.000
_cell.angle_alpha   90.00
_cell.angle_beta   90.00
_cell.angle_gamma   90.00
#
_symmetry.space_group_name_H-M   'P 1'
#
loop_
_entity.id
_entity.type
_entity.pdbx_description
1 polymer ?
#
loop_
_entity_poly.entity_id
_entity_poly.type
_entity_poly.pdbx_seq_one_letter_code
_entity_poly.pdbx_strand_id
1 'polypeptide(L)'
;KVNPDSPQRKVREIALSMGKKVIVPTPRLRGDFFLLDPKKVNPREASSISGFTKLGERVDIFSLDKIDVVIVGSVAVTRKGDRVGKGEGYSELEYAMLRELEKVDDSTPVITTLHPIQIVQSIPSMPYDVPVNILVTPEEVIRAPPREKPKGIMIEYLEKEKIEKTPFLKEFLMKYHEKDLKEN
;
A
#
# COMPACT_ATOMS: atom_id res chain seq x y z
N LYS A 1 2.27 7.19 0.80
CA LYS A 1 2.43 6.04 -0.14
C LYS A 1 1.20 5.91 -1.01
N VAL A 2 1.36 5.66 -2.32
CA VAL A 2 0.24 5.48 -3.27
C VAL A 2 0.54 4.26 -4.15
N ASN A 3 -0.43 3.34 -4.30
CA ASN A 3 -0.27 2.16 -5.18
C ASN A 3 0.02 2.55 -6.64
N PRO A 4 0.70 1.70 -7.43
CA PRO A 4 1.10 2.00 -8.80
C PRO A 4 -0.04 1.96 -9.82
N ASP A 5 -1.18 1.35 -9.48
CA ASP A 5 -2.30 1.12 -10.39
C ASP A 5 -2.76 2.38 -11.12
N SER A 6 -3.26 2.21 -12.35
CA SER A 6 -3.71 3.32 -13.20
C SER A 6 -4.84 4.16 -12.59
N PRO A 7 -5.83 3.61 -11.85
CA PRO A 7 -6.86 4.44 -11.20
C PRO A 7 -6.27 5.42 -10.18
N GLN A 8 -5.11 5.10 -9.60
CA GLN A 8 -4.44 5.95 -8.61
C GLN A 8 -3.49 6.99 -9.22
N ARG A 9 -3.34 7.02 -10.56
CA ARG A 9 -2.44 7.96 -11.25
C ARG A 9 -2.75 9.41 -10.89
N LYS A 10 -4.03 9.80 -10.92
CA LYS A 10 -4.40 11.20 -10.70
C LYS A 10 -4.14 11.63 -9.26
N VAL A 11 -4.29 10.73 -8.29
CA VAL A 11 -3.91 10.98 -6.90
C VAL A 11 -2.41 11.28 -6.78
N ARG A 12 -1.56 10.48 -7.45
CA ARG A 12 -0.10 10.73 -7.48
C ARG A 12 0.23 12.08 -8.11
N GLU A 13 -0.37 12.38 -9.26
CA GLU A 13 -0.15 13.64 -9.98
C GLU A 13 -0.53 14.87 -9.13
N ILE A 14 -1.71 14.84 -8.50
CA ILE A 14 -2.20 15.94 -7.67
C ILE A 14 -1.32 16.08 -6.42
N ALA A 15 -0.98 14.99 -5.73
CA ALA A 15 -0.11 15.03 -4.56
C ALA A 15 1.25 15.67 -4.89
N LEU A 16 1.88 15.27 -6.00
CA LEU A 16 3.12 15.88 -6.48
C LEU A 16 2.94 17.36 -6.83
N SER A 17 1.86 17.71 -7.52
CA SER A 17 1.56 19.11 -7.88
C SER A 17 1.32 19.99 -6.64
N MET A 18 0.87 19.40 -5.54
CA MET A 18 0.73 20.06 -4.23
C MET A 18 2.03 20.05 -3.40
N GLY A 19 3.17 19.70 -3.99
CA GLY A 19 4.47 19.71 -3.33
C GLY A 19 4.67 18.57 -2.32
N LYS A 20 3.88 17.49 -2.39
CA LYS A 20 4.06 16.31 -1.54
C LYS A 20 5.01 15.31 -2.19
N LYS A 21 5.88 14.69 -1.38
CA LYS A 21 6.64 13.51 -1.80
C LYS A 21 5.69 12.32 -1.95
N VAL A 22 5.86 11.52 -3.00
CA VAL A 22 5.04 10.34 -3.25
C VAL A 22 5.92 9.10 -3.30
N ILE A 23 5.66 8.17 -2.38
CA ILE A 23 6.25 6.84 -2.38
C ILE A 23 5.34 5.87 -3.14
N VAL A 24 5.88 5.13 -4.11
CA VAL A 24 5.17 4.13 -4.91
C VAL A 24 5.90 2.78 -4.82
N PRO A 25 5.25 1.70 -4.39
CA PRO A 25 5.88 0.37 -4.38
C PRO A 25 6.10 -0.13 -5.81
N THR A 26 7.14 -0.93 -6.02
CA THR A 26 7.30 -1.67 -7.28
C THR A 26 6.14 -2.64 -7.48
N PRO A 27 5.63 -2.82 -8.71
CA PRO A 27 4.57 -3.79 -8.98
C PRO A 27 4.95 -5.18 -8.49
N ARG A 28 4.03 -5.81 -7.74
CA ARG A 28 4.18 -7.16 -7.17
C ARG A 28 5.37 -7.33 -6.22
N LEU A 29 5.78 -6.27 -5.52
CA LEU A 29 6.90 -6.30 -4.58
C LEU A 29 8.18 -6.90 -5.19
N ARG A 30 8.48 -6.55 -6.45
CA ARG A 30 9.66 -7.07 -7.16
C ARG A 30 10.98 -6.44 -6.70
N GLY A 31 10.93 -5.46 -5.80
CA GLY A 31 12.09 -4.80 -5.21
C GLY A 31 11.66 -3.58 -4.42
N ASP A 32 12.53 -2.57 -4.42
CA ASP A 32 12.40 -1.30 -3.69
C ASP A 32 11.14 -0.48 -4.02
N PHE A 33 11.06 0.68 -3.39
CA PHE A 33 10.06 1.71 -3.67
C PHE A 33 10.64 2.78 -4.59
N PHE A 34 9.76 3.48 -5.31
CA PHE A 34 10.10 4.72 -5.98
C PHE A 34 9.70 5.91 -5.11
N LEU A 35 10.65 6.79 -4.84
CA LEU A 35 10.40 8.12 -4.29
C LEU A 35 10.31 9.14 -5.43
N LEU A 36 9.16 9.81 -5.47
CA LEU A 36 8.89 10.91 -6.36
C LEU A 36 8.95 12.20 -5.54
N ASP A 37 10.03 12.95 -5.71
CA ASP A 37 10.18 14.28 -5.12
C ASP A 37 9.70 15.33 -6.12
N PRO A 38 8.66 16.13 -5.79
CA PRO A 38 8.11 17.14 -6.70
C PRO A 38 9.11 18.25 -7.07
N LYS A 39 10.23 18.38 -6.34
CA LYS A 39 11.33 19.28 -6.71
C LYS A 39 12.21 18.73 -7.83
N LYS A 40 12.21 17.41 -8.03
CA LYS A 40 13.08 16.70 -8.98
C LYS A 40 12.35 16.22 -10.23
N VAL A 41 11.03 16.03 -10.16
CA VAL A 41 10.25 15.41 -11.25
C VAL A 41 9.05 16.25 -11.66
N ASN A 42 8.67 16.17 -12.95
CA ASN A 42 7.41 16.73 -13.41
C ASN A 42 6.23 15.87 -12.88
N PRO A 43 5.24 16.44 -12.17
CA PRO A 43 4.12 15.69 -11.59
C PRO A 43 3.32 14.83 -12.58
N ARG A 44 3.04 15.38 -13.77
CA ARG A 44 2.20 14.73 -14.79
C ARG A 44 2.91 13.52 -15.40
N GLU A 45 4.20 13.67 -15.69
CA GLU A 45 5.03 12.60 -16.24
C GLU A 45 5.24 11.51 -15.19
N ALA A 46 5.75 11.88 -14.01
CA ALA A 46 6.10 10.95 -12.94
C ALA A 46 4.91 10.19 -12.35
N SER A 47 3.67 10.67 -12.51
CA SER A 47 2.48 9.98 -12.01
C SER A 47 2.20 8.62 -12.67
N SER A 48 2.70 8.40 -13.88
CA SER A 48 2.51 7.16 -14.65
C SER A 48 3.52 6.07 -14.30
N ILE A 49 3.21 4.79 -14.58
CA ILE A 49 4.13 3.68 -14.30
C ILE A 49 5.46 3.85 -15.04
N SER A 50 5.42 4.11 -16.34
CA SER A 50 6.63 4.41 -17.13
C SER A 50 7.35 5.65 -16.63
N GLY A 51 6.61 6.69 -16.23
CA GLY A 51 7.14 7.93 -15.70
C GLY A 51 7.91 7.75 -14.40
N PHE A 52 7.29 7.22 -13.34
CA PHE A 52 8.01 7.01 -12.08
C PHE A 52 9.13 5.98 -12.20
N THR A 53 9.03 5.00 -13.11
CA THR A 53 10.11 4.04 -13.33
C THR A 53 11.35 4.71 -13.93
N LYS A 54 11.15 5.74 -14.77
CA LYS A 54 12.23 6.50 -15.42
C LYS A 54 12.76 7.64 -14.54
N LEU A 55 11.88 8.35 -13.86
CA LEU A 55 12.17 9.63 -13.19
C LEU A 55 12.28 9.50 -11.67
N GLY A 56 11.69 8.46 -11.08
CA GLY A 56 11.67 8.24 -9.65
C GLY A 56 13.02 7.74 -9.13
N GLU A 57 13.36 8.19 -7.93
CA GLU A 57 14.51 7.69 -7.20
C GLU A 57 14.15 6.33 -6.59
N ARG A 58 14.97 5.30 -6.83
CA ARG A 58 14.80 4.02 -6.13
C ARG A 58 15.27 4.18 -4.70
N VAL A 59 14.40 3.87 -3.75
CA VAL A 59 14.68 3.96 -2.32
C VAL A 59 14.31 2.67 -1.62
N ASP A 60 15.19 2.25 -0.75
CA ASP A 60 14.98 1.13 0.14
C ASP A 60 13.86 1.45 1.15
N ILE A 61 12.99 0.47 1.43
CA ILE A 61 11.94 0.59 2.44
C ILE A 61 12.52 0.94 3.83
N PHE A 62 13.74 0.48 4.14
CA PHE A 62 14.38 0.69 5.43
C PHE A 62 14.76 2.17 5.67
N SER A 63 15.11 2.90 4.61
CA SER A 63 15.53 4.30 4.69
C SER A 63 14.39 5.30 4.54
N LEU A 64 13.15 4.84 4.39
CA LEU A 64 11.99 5.71 4.27
C LEU A 64 11.75 6.53 5.55
N ASP A 65 11.30 7.77 5.36
CA ASP A 65 10.70 8.56 6.42
C ASP A 65 9.33 7.97 6.84
N LYS A 66 8.77 8.47 7.95
CA LYS A 66 7.40 8.13 8.36
C LYS A 66 6.40 8.51 7.26
N ILE A 67 5.42 7.65 7.03
CA ILE A 67 4.38 7.83 6.02
C ILE A 67 3.16 8.49 6.65
N ASP A 68 2.80 9.66 6.14
CA ASP A 68 1.65 10.42 6.63
C ASP A 68 0.31 9.83 6.17
N VAL A 69 0.25 9.27 4.95
CA VAL A 69 -0.99 8.78 4.34
C VAL A 69 -0.70 7.58 3.43
N VAL A 70 -1.58 6.58 3.48
CA VAL A 70 -1.55 5.43 2.58
C VAL A 70 -2.78 5.46 1.67
N ILE A 71 -2.54 5.49 0.36
CA ILE A 71 -3.60 5.37 -0.66
C ILE A 71 -3.55 3.96 -1.26
N VAL A 72 -4.65 3.22 -1.12
CA VAL A 72 -4.77 1.83 -1.58
C VAL A 72 -5.77 1.71 -2.74
N GLY A 73 -5.45 0.82 -3.68
CA GLY A 73 -6.42 0.36 -4.67
C GLY A 73 -7.43 -0.60 -4.05
N SER A 74 -8.67 -0.58 -4.55
CA SER A 74 -9.76 -1.45 -4.08
C SER A 74 -10.56 -1.98 -5.26
N VAL A 75 -10.97 -3.24 -5.20
CA VAL A 75 -11.98 -3.82 -6.10
C VAL A 75 -13.37 -3.57 -5.52
N ALA A 76 -13.55 -3.85 -4.23
CA ALA A 76 -14.75 -3.50 -3.48
C ALA A 76 -14.41 -3.10 -2.05
N VAL A 77 -15.31 -2.34 -1.42
CA VAL A 77 -15.21 -1.90 -0.02
C VAL A 77 -16.57 -1.90 0.65
N THR A 78 -16.62 -2.00 1.97
CA THR A 78 -17.84 -1.75 2.76
C THR A 78 -17.81 -0.34 3.33
N ARG A 79 -18.97 0.22 3.70
CA ARG A 79 -19.03 1.49 4.46
C ARG A 79 -18.33 1.40 5.83
N LYS A 80 -18.04 0.18 6.32
CA LYS A 80 -17.29 -0.08 7.56
C LYS A 80 -15.77 -0.14 7.36
N GLY A 81 -15.29 0.03 6.13
CA GLY A 81 -13.87 0.04 5.81
C GLY A 81 -13.26 -1.33 5.51
N ASP A 82 -14.06 -2.41 5.45
CA ASP A 82 -13.57 -3.67 4.86
C ASP A 82 -13.22 -3.43 3.40
N ARG A 83 -12.17 -4.08 2.91
CA ARG A 83 -11.69 -3.90 1.55
C ARG A 83 -11.22 -5.23 0.98
N VAL A 84 -11.54 -5.45 -0.29
CA VAL A 84 -10.91 -6.49 -1.10
C VAL A 84 -10.13 -5.84 -2.25
N GLY A 85 -8.86 -6.22 -2.36
CA GLY A 85 -7.99 -5.84 -3.49
C GLY A 85 -8.17 -6.77 -4.69
N LYS A 86 -7.14 -6.85 -5.53
CA LYS A 86 -7.13 -7.77 -6.69
C LYS A 86 -6.88 -9.24 -6.32
N GLY A 87 -6.74 -9.55 -5.03
CA GLY A 87 -6.52 -10.91 -4.52
C GLY A 87 -5.05 -11.34 -4.42
N GLU A 88 -4.08 -10.54 -4.90
CA GLU A 88 -2.66 -10.94 -4.82
C GLU A 88 -2.02 -10.70 -3.43
N GLY A 89 -2.66 -9.97 -2.50
CA GLY A 89 -2.13 -9.74 -1.15
C GLY A 89 -0.94 -8.78 -1.04
N TYR A 90 -0.47 -8.18 -2.14
CA TYR A 90 0.73 -7.33 -2.12
C TYR A 90 0.56 -6.03 -1.33
N SER A 91 -0.63 -5.42 -1.36
CA SER A 91 -0.87 -4.17 -0.61
C SER A 91 -0.90 -4.38 0.89
N GLU A 92 -1.37 -5.54 1.32
CA GLU A 92 -1.41 -5.99 2.71
C GLU A 92 0.02 -6.23 3.21
N LEU A 93 0.84 -6.93 2.42
CA LEU A 93 2.26 -7.16 2.73
C LEU A 93 3.08 -5.87 2.76
N GLU A 94 2.87 -4.96 1.80
CA GLU A 94 3.48 -3.62 1.81
C GLU A 94 3.18 -2.87 3.11
N TYR A 95 1.92 -2.89 3.54
CA TYR A 95 1.52 -2.23 4.78
C TYR A 95 2.16 -2.91 6.00
N ALA A 96 2.14 -4.23 6.05
CA ALA A 96 2.72 -5.04 7.13
C ALA A 96 4.22 -4.75 7.32
N MET A 97 5.01 -4.76 6.23
CA MET A 97 6.44 -4.41 6.28
C MET A 97 6.65 -2.96 6.76
N LEU A 98 5.85 -2.01 6.27
CA LEU A 98 5.92 -0.63 6.74
C LEU A 98 5.55 -0.49 8.23
N ARG A 99 4.65 -1.35 8.72
CA ARG A 99 4.21 -1.35 10.12
C ARG A 99 5.31 -1.83 11.05
N GLU A 100 6.03 -2.90 10.69
CA GLU A 100 7.16 -3.43 11.45
C GLU A 100 8.35 -2.50 11.46
N LEU A 101 8.57 -1.78 10.36
CA LEU A 101 9.59 -0.74 10.25
C LEU A 101 9.18 0.60 10.87
N GLU A 102 8.05 0.64 11.58
CA GLU A 102 7.48 1.82 12.25
C GLU A 102 7.26 3.03 11.33
N LYS A 103 7.15 2.79 10.01
CA LYS A 103 6.88 3.82 9.01
C LYS A 103 5.40 4.19 8.96
N VAL A 104 4.53 3.29 9.40
CA VAL A 104 3.08 3.51 9.59
C VAL A 104 2.64 3.00 10.95
N ASP A 105 1.53 3.52 11.45
CA ASP A 105 0.90 3.07 12.69
C ASP A 105 -0.64 3.13 12.59
N ASP A 106 -1.34 2.85 13.69
CA ASP A 106 -2.81 2.86 13.72
C ASP A 106 -3.38 4.26 13.41
N SER A 107 -2.62 5.34 13.63
CA SER A 107 -3.02 6.71 13.31
C SER A 107 -2.82 7.07 11.84
N THR A 108 -1.96 6.37 11.10
CA THR A 108 -1.72 6.64 9.67
C THR A 108 -2.99 6.36 8.85
N PRO A 109 -3.68 7.36 8.27
CA PRO A 109 -4.91 7.14 7.51
C PRO A 109 -4.67 6.29 6.25
N VAL A 110 -5.54 5.29 6.07
CA VAL A 110 -5.65 4.49 4.85
C VAL A 110 -6.87 4.96 4.07
N ILE A 111 -6.67 5.39 2.83
CA ILE A 111 -7.68 6.04 1.98
C ILE A 111 -7.78 5.31 0.65
N THR A 112 -8.98 5.25 0.09
CA THR A 112 -9.24 4.73 -1.25
C THR A 112 -10.16 5.67 -2.02
N THR A 113 -9.99 5.69 -3.34
CA THR A 113 -10.88 6.35 -4.29
C THR A 113 -11.56 5.30 -5.14
N LEU A 114 -12.87 5.34 -5.27
CA LEU A 114 -13.65 4.31 -5.97
C LEU A 114 -14.94 4.85 -6.58
N HIS A 115 -15.54 4.08 -7.48
CA HIS A 115 -16.89 4.32 -7.96
C HIS A 115 -17.92 3.79 -6.94
N PRO A 116 -19.10 4.42 -6.75
CA PRO A 116 -20.12 3.97 -5.79
C PRO A 116 -20.53 2.50 -5.90
N ILE A 117 -20.53 1.94 -7.13
CA ILE A 117 -20.84 0.52 -7.38
C ILE A 117 -19.89 -0.45 -6.66
N GLN A 118 -18.69 0.00 -6.31
CA GLN A 118 -17.70 -0.79 -5.59
C GLN A 118 -17.97 -0.81 -4.07
N ILE A 119 -18.97 -0.05 -3.59
CA ILE A 119 -19.43 -0.11 -2.19
C ILE A 119 -20.44 -1.24 -2.06
N VAL A 120 -20.03 -2.32 -1.40
CA VAL A 120 -20.83 -3.53 -1.20
C VAL A 120 -21.27 -3.65 0.26
N GLN A 121 -22.24 -4.54 0.52
CA GLN A 121 -22.81 -4.72 1.86
C GLN A 121 -21.83 -5.41 2.83
N SER A 122 -21.11 -6.41 2.35
CA SER A 122 -20.18 -7.21 3.16
C SER A 122 -19.00 -7.71 2.34
N ILE A 123 -17.86 -7.85 3.02
CA ILE A 123 -16.63 -8.45 2.51
C ILE A 123 -16.09 -9.34 3.64
N PRO A 124 -15.77 -10.62 3.38
CA PRO A 124 -15.04 -11.43 4.34
C PRO A 124 -13.69 -10.79 4.66
N SER A 125 -13.37 -10.67 5.95
CA SER A 125 -12.13 -10.04 6.41
C SER A 125 -11.23 -11.07 7.09
N MET A 126 -9.94 -10.96 6.82
CA MET A 126 -8.86 -11.73 7.42
C MET A 126 -8.06 -10.85 8.39
N PRO A 127 -7.36 -11.42 9.38
CA PRO A 127 -6.58 -10.65 10.35
C PRO A 127 -5.47 -9.77 9.74
N TYR A 128 -4.96 -10.16 8.58
CA TYR A 128 -3.95 -9.41 7.83
C TYR A 128 -4.53 -8.32 6.90
N ASP A 129 -5.86 -8.25 6.76
CA ASP A 129 -6.47 -7.25 5.89
C ASP A 129 -6.32 -5.85 6.48
N VAL A 130 -5.88 -4.91 5.64
CA VAL A 130 -5.73 -3.51 6.03
C VAL A 130 -7.05 -2.77 5.83
N PRO A 131 -7.74 -2.36 6.90
CA PRO A 131 -9.00 -1.63 6.79
C PRO A 131 -8.77 -0.22 6.25
N VAL A 132 -9.74 0.28 5.50
CA VAL A 132 -9.77 1.64 4.99
C VAL A 132 -10.42 2.56 6.01
N ASN A 133 -9.83 3.72 6.27
CA ASN A 133 -10.38 4.75 7.13
C ASN A 133 -11.29 5.73 6.37
N ILE A 134 -10.94 6.06 5.12
CA ILE A 134 -11.69 7.03 4.31
C ILE A 134 -11.94 6.48 2.91
N LEU A 135 -13.21 6.48 2.50
CA LEU A 135 -13.64 6.13 1.15
C LEU A 135 -14.06 7.42 0.44
N VAL A 136 -13.54 7.63 -0.76
CA VAL A 136 -13.87 8.80 -1.58
C VAL A 136 -14.53 8.34 -2.88
N THR A 137 -15.74 8.81 -3.12
CA THR A 137 -16.43 8.70 -4.41
C THR A 137 -16.59 10.09 -5.03
N PRO A 138 -17.04 10.20 -6.29
CA PRO A 138 -17.40 11.50 -6.87
C PRO A 138 -18.51 12.24 -6.10
N GLU A 139 -19.38 11.52 -5.38
CA GLU A 139 -20.59 12.03 -4.72
C GLU A 139 -20.41 12.26 -3.22
N GLU A 140 -19.59 11.46 -2.54
CA GLU A 140 -19.44 11.54 -1.08
C GLU A 140 -18.04 11.14 -0.58
N VAL A 141 -17.75 11.58 0.65
CA VAL A 141 -16.59 11.13 1.43
C VAL A 141 -17.10 10.43 2.69
N ILE A 142 -16.82 9.14 2.82
CA ILE A 142 -17.27 8.32 3.95
C ILE A 142 -16.08 8.07 4.87
N ARG A 143 -16.24 8.39 6.16
CA ARG A 143 -15.27 8.03 7.21
C ARG A 143 -15.75 6.76 7.89
N ALA A 144 -15.00 5.67 7.72
CA ALA A 144 -15.27 4.41 8.37
C ALA A 144 -14.95 4.50 9.88
N PRO A 145 -15.64 3.71 10.72
CA PRO A 145 -15.30 3.62 12.13
C PRO A 145 -13.85 3.13 12.33
N PRO A 146 -13.15 3.56 13.39
CA PRO A 146 -11.82 3.07 13.70
C PRO A 146 -11.79 1.55 13.84
N ARG A 147 -10.74 0.93 13.30
CA ARG A 147 -10.47 -0.50 13.41
C ARG A 147 -9.01 -0.73 13.63
N GLU A 148 -8.70 -1.81 14.31
CA GLU A 148 -7.34 -2.28 14.45
C GLU A 148 -6.76 -2.63 13.09
N LYS A 149 -5.51 -2.20 12.86
CA LYS A 149 -4.75 -2.52 11.66
C LYS A 149 -3.75 -3.64 11.98
N PRO A 150 -3.37 -4.46 10.98
CA PRO A 150 -2.34 -5.47 11.17
C PRO A 150 -1.07 -4.87 11.79
N LYS A 151 -0.49 -5.56 12.77
CA LYS A 151 0.71 -5.10 13.50
C LYS A 151 2.02 -5.44 12.79
N GLY A 152 1.96 -6.28 11.76
CA GLY A 152 3.10 -6.73 10.99
C GLY A 152 2.70 -7.85 10.04
N ILE A 153 3.70 -8.59 9.57
CA ILE A 153 3.54 -9.77 8.73
C ILE A 153 3.07 -10.92 9.62
N MET A 154 1.99 -11.58 9.19
CA MET A 154 1.50 -12.80 9.82
C MET A 154 1.95 -13.98 8.97
N ILE A 155 3.06 -14.59 9.36
CA ILE A 155 3.77 -15.61 8.56
C ILE A 155 2.94 -16.88 8.43
N GLU A 156 2.11 -17.20 9.41
CA GLU A 156 1.17 -18.33 9.40
C GLU A 156 0.13 -18.24 8.27
N TYR A 157 -0.08 -17.06 7.67
CA TYR A 157 -0.97 -16.86 6.52
C TYR A 157 -0.20 -16.74 5.18
N LEU A 158 1.12 -16.91 5.18
CA LEU A 158 1.95 -16.84 3.97
C LEU A 158 2.16 -18.23 3.37
N GLU A 159 1.78 -18.40 2.11
CA GLU A 159 2.12 -19.59 1.34
C GLU A 159 3.61 -19.60 0.96
N LYS A 160 4.28 -20.75 1.06
CA LYS A 160 5.71 -20.91 0.69
C LYS A 160 5.98 -20.45 -0.75
N GLU A 161 5.08 -20.78 -1.67
CA GLU A 161 5.17 -20.37 -3.07
C GLU A 161 5.16 -18.84 -3.23
N LYS A 162 4.38 -18.12 -2.41
CA LYS A 162 4.33 -16.65 -2.43
C LYS A 162 5.65 -16.03 -2.01
N ILE A 163 6.28 -16.59 -0.98
CA ILE A 163 7.59 -16.15 -0.48
C ILE A 163 8.65 -16.37 -1.57
N GLU A 164 8.69 -17.56 -2.17
CA GLU A 164 9.65 -17.88 -3.23
C GLU A 164 9.50 -17.01 -4.48
N LYS A 165 8.27 -16.71 -4.89
CA LYS A 165 7.97 -15.86 -6.04
C LYS A 165 8.17 -14.36 -5.79
N THR A 166 8.43 -13.95 -4.55
CA THR A 166 8.58 -12.55 -4.16
C THR A 166 9.94 -12.36 -3.47
N PRO A 167 11.05 -12.21 -4.24
CA PRO A 167 12.40 -12.14 -3.68
C PRO A 167 12.57 -11.11 -2.57
N PHE A 168 11.95 -9.94 -2.71
CA PHE A 168 11.99 -8.87 -1.71
C PHE A 168 11.34 -9.28 -0.38
N LEU A 169 10.20 -9.98 -0.43
CA LEU A 169 9.55 -10.52 0.77
C LEU A 169 10.46 -11.56 1.44
N LYS A 170 11.08 -12.44 0.66
CA LYS A 170 12.01 -13.45 1.18
C LYS A 170 13.21 -12.81 1.89
N GLU A 171 13.82 -11.79 1.29
CA GLU A 171 14.92 -11.04 1.88
C GLU A 171 14.50 -10.35 3.18
N PHE A 172 13.34 -9.70 3.18
CA PHE A 172 12.78 -9.06 4.36
C PHE A 172 12.57 -10.07 5.50
N LEU A 173 11.93 -11.22 5.21
CA LEU A 173 11.69 -12.27 6.20
C LEU A 173 12.99 -12.90 6.71
N MET A 174 14.00 -13.11 5.86
CA MET A 174 15.31 -13.59 6.31
C MET A 174 15.99 -12.63 7.28
N LYS A 175 15.78 -11.33 7.11
CA LYS A 175 16.41 -10.30 7.95
C LYS A 175 15.71 -10.08 9.29
N TYR A 176 14.37 -10.18 9.34
CA TYR A 176 13.57 -9.84 10.53
C TYR A 176 12.84 -11.01 11.17
N HIS A 177 12.68 -12.12 10.45
CA HIS A 177 11.88 -13.29 10.85
C HIS A 177 12.64 -14.61 10.60
N GLU A 178 13.98 -14.59 10.69
CA GLU A 178 14.82 -15.76 10.37
C GLU A 178 14.45 -16.98 11.24
N LYS A 179 14.03 -16.75 12.49
CA LYS A 179 13.61 -17.81 13.42
C LYS A 179 12.27 -18.42 12.99
N ASP A 180 11.30 -17.57 12.68
CA ASP A 180 9.95 -17.98 12.29
C ASP A 180 9.94 -18.76 10.97
N LEU A 181 10.87 -18.44 10.05
CA LEU A 181 11.07 -19.18 8.80
C LEU A 181 11.61 -20.61 8.99
N LYS A 182 12.31 -20.89 10.10
CA LYS A 182 12.86 -22.24 10.38
C LYS A 182 11.82 -23.17 10.99
N GLU A 183 10.74 -22.61 11.54
CA GLU A 183 9.70 -23.34 12.26
C GLU A 183 8.46 -23.66 11.38
N ASN A 184 8.45 -23.22 10.11
CA ASN A 184 7.31 -23.28 9.18
C ASN A 184 7.62 -24.07 7.89
#